data_AF-A0A1E7W4Q2-F1
#
_entry.id   AF-A0A1E7W4Q2-F1
#
_cell.length_a   1.000
_cell.length_b   1.000
_cell.length_c   1.000
_cell.angle_alpha   90.00
_cell.angle_beta   90.00
_cell.angle_gamma   90.00
#
_symmetry.space_group_name_H-M   'P 1'
#
loop_
_entity.id
_entity.type
_entity.pdbx_description
1 polymer ?
#
loop_
_entity_poly.entity_id
_entity_poly.type
_entity_poly.pdbx_seq_one_letter_code
_entity_poly.pdbx_strand_id
1 'polypeptide(L)'
;MAIEDKLEAAQRALDELAREIRDQPRIALANTAARPEARLNWVKLGRYIELSGDTTDAVQSRRKAGKWLDGRECKMVDGRLWIDLRAVEAWIDAW
;
A
#
# COMPACT_ATOMS: atom_id res chain seq x y z
N MET A 1 -34.49 -33.46 -9.73
CA MET A 1 -33.50 -33.99 -10.69
C MET A 1 -32.65 -32.93 -11.39
N ALA A 2 -33.17 -31.89 -12.08
CA ALA A 2 -32.31 -30.89 -12.73
C ALA A 2 -31.67 -29.83 -11.80
N ILE A 3 -32.21 -29.65 -10.59
CA ILE A 3 -31.69 -28.67 -9.60
C ILE A 3 -30.58 -29.30 -8.76
N GLU A 4 -30.75 -30.56 -8.35
CA GLU A 4 -29.73 -31.33 -7.61
C GLU A 4 -28.47 -31.54 -8.43
N ASP A 5 -28.62 -31.84 -9.73
CA ASP A 5 -27.50 -31.97 -10.66
C ASP A 5 -26.68 -30.67 -10.78
N LYS A 6 -27.37 -29.52 -10.84
CA LYS A 6 -26.72 -28.20 -10.83
C LYS A 6 -26.03 -27.87 -9.51
N LEU A 7 -26.61 -28.30 -8.39
CA LEU A 7 -26.03 -28.10 -7.05
C LEU A 7 -24.78 -28.96 -6.89
N GLU A 8 -24.80 -30.19 -7.37
CA GLU A 8 -23.65 -31.10 -7.33
C GLU A 8 -22.54 -30.62 -8.27
N ALA A 9 -22.88 -30.12 -9.46
CA ALA A 9 -21.93 -29.47 -10.36
C ALA A 9 -21.30 -28.23 -9.74
N ALA A 10 -22.10 -27.39 -9.05
CA ALA A 10 -21.59 -26.22 -8.34
C ALA A 10 -20.66 -26.58 -7.18
N GLN A 11 -20.99 -27.64 -6.43
CA GLN A 11 -20.14 -28.11 -5.33
C GLN A 11 -18.82 -28.66 -5.83
N ARG A 12 -18.82 -29.42 -6.94
CA ARG A 12 -17.59 -29.91 -7.58
C ARG A 12 -16.72 -28.76 -8.10
N ALA A 13 -17.33 -27.74 -8.70
CA ALA A 13 -16.60 -26.54 -9.13
C ALA A 13 -15.98 -25.80 -7.93
N LEU A 14 -16.68 -25.74 -6.79
CA LEU A 14 -16.16 -25.12 -5.58
C LEU A 14 -14.99 -25.93 -4.99
N ASP A 15 -15.08 -27.25 -4.99
CA ASP A 15 -14.02 -28.14 -4.50
C ASP A 15 -12.79 -28.11 -5.41
N GLU A 16 -12.98 -27.99 -6.72
CA GLU A 16 -11.92 -27.83 -7.72
C GLU A 16 -11.20 -26.49 -7.55
N LEU A 17 -11.93 -25.38 -7.37
CA LEU A 17 -11.37 -24.08 -7.04
C LEU A 17 -10.60 -24.09 -5.71
N ALA A 18 -11.14 -24.76 -4.67
CA ALA A 18 -10.48 -24.86 -3.38
C ALA A 18 -9.19 -25.70 -3.45
N ARG A 19 -9.16 -26.71 -4.32
CA ARG A 19 -7.97 -27.51 -4.60
C ARG A 19 -6.92 -26.70 -5.37
N GLU A 20 -7.34 -25.95 -6.37
CA GLU A 20 -6.47 -25.08 -7.14
C GLU A 20 -5.82 -24.01 -6.25
N ILE A 21 -6.59 -23.38 -5.35
CA ILE A 21 -6.04 -22.43 -4.36
C ILE A 21 -5.04 -23.11 -3.42
N ARG A 22 -5.28 -24.36 -3.01
CA ARG A 22 -4.40 -25.13 -2.12
C ARG A 22 -3.10 -25.56 -2.81
N ASP A 23 -3.19 -26.00 -4.05
CA ASP A 23 -2.09 -26.56 -4.84
C ASP A 23 -1.35 -25.47 -5.63
N GLN A 24 -1.79 -24.21 -5.56
CA GLN A 24 -1.02 -23.06 -6.04
C GLN A 24 0.38 -23.08 -5.39
N PRO A 25 1.45 -22.98 -6.20
CA PRO A 25 2.81 -22.96 -5.67
C PRO A 25 2.90 -21.81 -4.65
N ARG A 26 3.50 -22.04 -3.48
CA ARG A 26 3.74 -21.03 -2.42
C ARG A 26 4.37 -19.71 -2.92
N ILE A 27 4.89 -19.70 -4.14
CA ILE A 27 5.41 -18.53 -4.84
C ILE A 27 4.29 -17.56 -5.30
N ALA A 28 3.04 -18.03 -5.46
CA ALA A 28 1.89 -17.19 -5.84
C ALA A 28 1.23 -16.47 -4.64
N LEU A 29 1.10 -17.14 -3.48
CA LEU A 29 0.50 -16.56 -2.26
C LEU A 29 1.45 -15.69 -1.42
N ALA A 30 2.75 -15.69 -1.71
CA ALA A 30 3.69 -14.74 -1.10
C ALA A 30 3.37 -13.27 -1.46
N ASN A 31 2.56 -13.02 -2.50
CA ASN A 31 2.23 -11.68 -2.95
C ASN A 31 1.01 -11.04 -2.26
N THR A 32 0.33 -11.74 -1.35
CA THR A 32 -0.86 -11.21 -0.67
C THR A 32 -0.64 -10.95 0.84
N ALA A 33 0.50 -11.37 1.41
CA ALA A 33 0.84 -11.07 2.81
C ALA A 33 2.13 -10.26 3.00
N ALA A 34 3.01 -10.16 2.00
CA ALA A 34 4.16 -9.27 2.02
C ALA A 34 4.83 -9.21 0.64
N ARG A 35 4.24 -8.48 -0.30
CA ARG A 35 5.10 -7.73 -1.21
C ARG A 35 5.29 -6.34 -0.60
N PRO A 36 6.47 -6.00 -0.04
CA PRO A 36 6.98 -4.68 -0.27
C PRO A 36 7.33 -4.67 -1.76
N GLU A 37 6.31 -4.63 -2.62
CA GLU A 37 6.53 -3.95 -3.87
C GLU A 37 6.99 -2.59 -3.41
N ALA A 38 8.28 -2.36 -3.62
CA ALA A 38 8.94 -1.09 -3.48
C ALA A 38 8.32 -0.15 -4.52
N ARG A 39 7.00 0.06 -4.39
CA ARG A 39 6.36 1.28 -4.80
C ARG A 39 7.20 2.33 -4.10
N LEU A 40 7.79 3.22 -4.88
CA LEU A 40 8.57 4.34 -4.38
C LEU A 40 7.67 5.19 -3.46
N ASN A 41 7.46 4.76 -2.21
CA ASN A 41 6.64 5.49 -1.24
C ASN A 41 7.36 6.80 -0.87
N TRP A 42 8.69 6.77 -0.95
CA TRP A 42 9.54 7.93 -0.84
C TRP A 42 9.58 8.67 -2.16
N VAL A 43 8.99 9.85 -2.17
CA VAL A 43 9.05 10.78 -3.29
C VAL A 43 9.82 12.03 -2.87
N LYS A 44 10.47 12.70 -3.84
CA LYS A 44 11.09 14.00 -3.57
C LYS A 44 10.00 15.03 -3.24
N LEU A 45 10.34 16.04 -2.45
CA LEU A 45 9.43 17.14 -2.10
C LEU A 45 8.70 17.74 -3.31
N GLY A 46 9.41 18.00 -4.42
CA GLY A 46 8.78 18.54 -5.64
C GLY A 46 7.66 17.65 -6.18
N ARG A 47 7.86 16.32 -6.17
CA ARG A 47 6.84 15.37 -6.59
C ARG A 47 5.68 15.27 -5.60
N TYR A 48 5.96 15.37 -4.30
CA TYR A 48 4.91 15.41 -3.27
C TYR A 48 3.99 16.62 -3.45
N ILE A 49 4.57 17.81 -3.70
CA ILE A 49 3.82 19.05 -3.95
C ILE A 49 2.90 18.90 -5.17
N GLU A 50 3.41 18.33 -6.27
CA GLU A 50 2.60 18.06 -7.46
C GLU A 50 1.43 17.10 -7.20
N LEU A 51 1.66 16.07 -6.37
CA LEU A 51 0.67 15.02 -6.10
C LEU A 51 -0.41 15.47 -5.10
N SER A 52 0.00 16.16 -4.04
CA SER A 52 -0.88 16.53 -2.92
C SER A 52 -1.53 17.91 -3.09
N GLY A 53 -0.97 18.78 -3.94
CA GLY A 53 -1.36 20.19 -4.01
C GLY A 53 -0.88 21.02 -2.82
N ASP A 54 -0.07 20.44 -1.94
CA ASP A 54 0.48 21.10 -0.77
C ASP A 54 1.66 22.03 -1.14
N THR A 55 2.09 22.90 -0.23
CA THR A 55 3.20 23.83 -0.50
C THR A 55 4.49 23.44 0.24
N THR A 56 5.63 23.89 -0.27
CA THR A 56 6.92 23.75 0.45
C THR A 56 6.84 24.30 1.87
N ASP A 57 6.18 25.45 2.05
CA ASP A 57 6.04 26.10 3.34
C ASP A 57 5.16 25.30 4.31
N ALA A 58 4.09 24.66 3.81
CA ALA A 58 3.28 23.76 4.61
C ALA A 58 4.09 22.56 5.12
N VAL A 59 4.87 21.91 4.26
CA VAL A 59 5.76 20.81 4.64
C VAL A 59 6.79 21.28 5.68
N GLN A 60 7.44 22.41 5.46
CA GLN A 60 8.43 22.96 6.40
C GLN A 60 7.79 23.36 7.73
N SER A 61 6.58 23.91 7.71
CA SER A 61 5.81 24.26 8.91
C SER A 61 5.46 23.01 9.72
N ARG A 62 5.00 21.92 9.08
CA ARG A 62 4.72 20.64 9.76
C ARG A 62 5.98 20.02 10.36
N ARG A 63 7.13 20.12 9.69
CA ARG A 63 8.43 19.67 10.23
C ARG A 63 8.89 20.52 11.43
N LYS A 64 8.82 21.85 11.31
CA LYS A 64 9.18 22.79 12.40
C LYS A 64 8.27 22.64 13.62
N ALA A 65 6.98 22.36 13.40
CA ALA A 65 6.01 22.11 14.45
C ALA A 65 6.14 20.71 15.10
N GLY A 66 7.05 19.85 14.61
CA GLY A 66 7.23 18.48 15.10
C GLY A 66 6.08 17.52 14.75
N LYS A 67 5.20 17.92 13.83
CA LYS A 67 4.09 17.06 13.35
C LYS A 67 4.59 15.98 12.39
N TRP A 68 5.62 16.31 11.61
CA TRP A 68 6.33 15.37 10.74
C TRP A 68 7.70 15.11 11.31
N LEU A 69 8.01 13.84 11.54
CA LEU A 69 9.26 13.40 12.14
C LEU A 69 10.24 12.99 11.04
N ASP A 70 11.49 13.42 11.18
CA ASP A 70 12.58 12.98 10.33
C ASP A 70 12.85 11.48 10.57
N GLY A 71 12.81 10.67 9.51
CA GLY A 71 12.90 9.21 9.53
C GLY A 71 11.55 8.49 9.44
N ARG A 72 10.41 9.18 9.63
CA ARG A 72 9.06 8.58 9.55
C ARG A 72 8.25 9.18 8.39
N GLU A 73 7.82 10.44 8.48
CA GLU A 73 7.06 11.11 7.42
C GLU A 73 7.97 11.76 6.37
N CYS A 74 9.17 12.18 6.78
CA CYS A 74 10.12 12.86 5.90
C CYS A 74 11.56 12.47 6.23
N LYS A 75 12.49 12.63 5.28
CA LYS A 75 13.92 12.40 5.53
C LYS A 75 14.79 13.21 4.57
N MET A 76 15.95 13.65 5.06
CA MET A 76 16.97 14.28 4.23
C MET A 76 17.96 13.23 3.72
N VAL A 77 18.11 13.12 2.40
CA VAL A 77 19.10 12.24 1.75
C VAL A 77 19.80 13.04 0.67
N ASP A 78 21.13 13.14 0.74
CA ASP A 78 21.97 13.90 -0.20
C ASP A 78 21.50 15.35 -0.42
N GLY A 79 21.14 16.03 0.67
CA GLY A 79 20.65 17.43 0.61
C GLY A 79 19.26 17.59 0.00
N ARG A 80 18.55 16.50 -0.29
CA ARG A 80 17.18 16.51 -0.84
C ARG A 80 16.19 15.99 0.18
N LEU A 81 15.04 16.65 0.29
CA LEU A 81 13.95 16.21 1.15
C LEU A 81 13.11 15.16 0.42
N TRP A 82 12.97 14.02 1.07
CA TRP A 82 12.11 12.92 0.66
C TRP A 82 10.95 12.78 1.63
N ILE A 83 9.76 12.52 1.09
CA ILE A 83 8.51 12.40 1.81
C ILE A 83 7.99 10.99 1.61
N ASP A 84 7.61 10.31 2.70
CA ASP A 84 6.93 9.02 2.63
C ASP A 84 5.42 9.24 2.51
N LEU A 85 4.87 8.94 1.34
CA LEU A 85 3.46 9.14 1.05
C LEU A 85 2.55 8.35 2.00
N ARG A 86 2.94 7.12 2.39
CA ARG A 86 2.11 6.29 3.26
C ARG A 86 2.07 6.84 4.68
N ALA A 87 3.21 7.30 5.18
CA ALA A 87 3.29 7.89 6.51
C ALA A 87 2.49 9.19 6.57
N VAL A 88 2.52 9.99 5.50
CA VAL A 88 1.71 11.20 5.38
C VAL A 88 0.21 10.88 5.31
N GLU A 89 -0.21 9.91 4.49
CA GLU A 89 -1.61 9.47 4.43
C GLU A 89 -2.10 8.98 5.81
N ALA A 90 -1.33 8.11 6.46
CA ALA A 90 -1.66 7.62 7.80
C ALA A 90 -1.70 8.74 8.86
N TRP A 91 -0.89 9.79 8.70
CA TRP A 91 -0.93 10.97 9.58
C TRP A 91 -2.19 11.80 9.35
N ILE A 92 -2.64 11.94 8.10
CA ILE A 92 -3.91 12.62 7.75
C ILE A 92 -5.09 11.85 8.31
N ASP A 93 -5.12 10.52 8.15
CA ASP A 93 -6.21 9.66 8.64
C ASP A 93 -6.32 9.67 10.18
N ALA A 94 -5.23 9.99 10.87
CA ALA A 94 -5.18 10.06 12.33
C ALA A 94 -5.58 11.44 12.91
N TRP A 95 -5.92 12.41 12.06
CA TRP A 95 -6.32 13.77 12.43
C TRP A 95 -7.83 13.97 12.38
#